data_AF-A0A397I012-F1
#
_entry.id   AF-A0A397I012-F1
#
_cell.length_a   1.000
_cell.length_b   1.000
_cell.length_c   1.000
_cell.angle_alpha   90.00
_cell.angle_beta   90.00
_cell.angle_gamma   90.00
#
_symmetry.space_group_name_H-M   'P 1'
#
loop_
_entity.id
_entity.type
_entity.pdbx_description
1 polymer ?
#
loop_
_entity_poly.entity_id
_entity_poly.type
_entity_poly.pdbx_seq_one_letter_code
_entity_poly.pdbx_strand_id
1 'polypeptide(L)'
;MMSLNVPELVTVVSHLSLRPASMRGVAEMWKNILVRFFPTNGYAEFPFQGTDYCINLDLNTHGDLGLGSVVRTQGFNTGVHFLQVNFAAAPADGSAFSWEGNEHFLKQDLRRSLQSVPDDRKSAIYGLIAIGPYVRFYKYMPDGQCAPVTFVEGKQTLHIHSDQAAIREFLAGVKEEWM
;
A
#
# COMPACT_ATOMS: atom_id res chain seq x y z
N MET A 1 29.12 3.26 -3.85
CA MET A 1 27.74 2.78 -4.08
C MET A 1 27.23 2.27 -2.75
N MET A 2 26.54 3.13 -1.96
CA MET A 2 26.08 2.76 -0.63
C MET A 2 24.79 1.95 -0.77
N SER A 3 24.89 0.65 -0.54
CA SER A 3 23.73 -0.22 -0.30
C SER A 3 23.14 0.18 1.05
N LEU A 4 22.07 0.97 1.03
CA LEU A 4 21.23 1.18 2.21
C LEU A 4 20.68 -0.18 2.61
N ASN A 5 21.22 -0.74 3.69
CA ASN A 5 20.71 -1.94 4.35
C ASN A 5 19.30 -1.64 4.88
N VAL A 6 18.31 -1.68 4.00
CA VAL A 6 16.90 -1.80 4.37
C VAL A 6 16.78 -3.19 5.00
N PRO A 7 16.44 -3.31 6.31
CA PRO A 7 16.20 -4.61 6.90
C PRO A 7 15.15 -5.33 6.06
N GLU A 8 15.51 -6.50 5.53
CA GLU A 8 14.73 -7.20 4.50
C GLU A 8 13.26 -7.34 4.93
N LEU A 9 12.35 -7.20 3.97
CA LEU A 9 10.91 -7.48 4.13
C LEU A 9 10.67 -8.79 4.91
N VAL A 10 11.60 -9.75 4.74
CA VAL A 10 11.79 -10.99 5.50
C VAL A 10 11.66 -10.81 7.00
N THR A 11 12.33 -9.83 7.61
CA THR A 11 12.35 -9.60 9.07
C THR A 11 10.98 -9.13 9.57
N VAL A 12 10.32 -8.22 8.86
CA VAL A 12 8.97 -7.73 9.24
C VAL A 12 7.94 -8.85 9.12
N VAL A 13 7.99 -9.58 8.02
CA VAL A 13 7.06 -10.64 7.67
C VAL A 13 7.26 -11.89 8.55
N SER A 14 8.47 -12.12 9.09
CA SER A 14 8.77 -13.24 10.01
C SER A 14 8.41 -12.95 11.47
N HIS A 15 8.50 -11.69 11.93
CA HIS A 15 8.10 -11.32 13.29
C HIS A 15 6.58 -11.28 13.48
N LEU A 16 5.81 -11.05 12.42
CA LEU A 16 4.35 -11.12 12.44
C LEU A 16 3.93 -12.58 12.26
N SER A 17 3.82 -13.28 13.39
CA SER A 17 3.57 -14.72 13.45
C SER A 17 2.39 -15.16 12.57
N LEU A 18 2.65 -16.15 11.70
CA LEU A 18 1.73 -17.09 11.05
C LEU A 18 0.25 -16.63 10.96
N ARG A 19 -0.09 -15.98 9.84
CA ARG A 19 -1.45 -15.57 9.42
C ARG A 19 -2.01 -14.37 10.20
N PRO A 20 -2.09 -13.17 9.62
CA PRO A 20 -2.92 -12.12 10.18
C PRO A 20 -4.39 -12.57 10.12
N ALA A 21 -4.88 -13.13 11.24
CA ALA A 21 -6.23 -13.66 11.38
C ALA A 21 -7.27 -12.55 11.61
N SER A 22 -6.81 -11.34 11.93
CA SER A 22 -7.67 -10.18 12.19
C SER A 22 -7.31 -9.01 11.26
N MET A 23 -8.28 -8.14 11.01
CA MET A 23 -8.10 -6.92 10.23
C MET A 23 -7.01 -6.02 10.84
N ARG A 24 -6.91 -5.98 12.18
CA ARG A 24 -5.83 -5.29 12.89
C ARG A 24 -4.46 -5.88 12.56
N GLY A 25 -4.34 -7.20 12.53
CA GLY A 25 -3.08 -7.86 12.15
C GLY A 25 -2.68 -7.53 10.72
N VAL A 26 -3.63 -7.47 9.78
CA VAL A 26 -3.37 -7.04 8.40
C VAL A 26 -2.93 -5.58 8.35
N ALA A 27 -3.59 -4.70 9.11
CA ALA A 27 -3.23 -3.29 9.21
C ALA A 27 -1.82 -3.09 9.77
N GLU A 28 -1.46 -3.78 10.85
CA GLU A 28 -0.12 -3.70 11.47
C GLU A 28 0.96 -4.21 10.52
N MET A 29 0.69 -5.30 9.80
CA MET A 29 1.59 -5.82 8.76
C MET A 29 1.84 -4.79 7.67
N TRP A 30 0.79 -4.25 7.07
CA TRP A 30 0.93 -3.26 5.99
C TRP A 30 1.50 -1.95 6.48
N LYS A 31 1.18 -1.51 7.70
CA LYS A 31 1.85 -0.39 8.34
C LYS A 31 3.35 -0.60 8.33
N ASN A 32 3.82 -1.70 8.92
CA ASN A 32 5.26 -1.99 9.04
C ASN A 32 5.97 -2.11 7.70
N ILE A 33 5.31 -2.68 6.68
CA ILE A 33 5.84 -2.70 5.31
C ILE A 33 5.96 -1.27 4.78
N LEU A 34 4.88 -0.50 4.80
CA LEU A 34 4.82 0.84 4.22
C LEU A 34 5.82 1.80 4.90
N VAL A 35 6.03 1.74 6.22
CA VAL A 35 7.00 2.65 6.88
C VAL A 35 8.45 2.41 6.43
N ARG A 36 8.77 1.22 5.89
CA ARG A 36 10.12 0.93 5.36
C ARG A 36 10.35 1.59 4.00
N PHE A 37 9.32 1.70 3.18
CA PHE A 37 9.41 2.37 1.87
C PHE A 37 9.18 3.89 1.99
N PHE A 38 8.25 4.27 2.87
CA PHE A 38 7.77 5.63 3.11
C PHE A 38 7.99 5.99 4.59
N PRO A 39 9.23 6.31 4.99
CA PRO A 39 9.57 6.53 6.40
C PRO A 39 8.77 7.70 7.00
N THR A 40 8.15 7.43 8.15
CA THR A 40 7.39 8.40 8.96
C THR A 40 8.12 8.65 10.29
N ASN A 41 7.74 9.71 11.02
CA ASN A 41 8.45 10.22 12.21
C ASN A 41 8.73 9.19 13.31
N GLY A 42 8.04 8.03 13.34
CA GLY A 42 8.24 7.00 14.38
C GLY A 42 9.46 6.11 14.20
N TYR A 43 10.11 6.10 13.03
CA TYR A 43 11.22 5.17 12.70
C TYR A 43 12.41 5.82 11.96
N ALA A 44 12.44 7.15 11.82
CA ALA A 44 13.55 7.84 11.15
C ALA A 44 14.81 7.82 12.03
N GLU A 45 15.96 7.47 11.45
CA GLU A 45 17.26 7.60 12.10
C GLU A 45 17.61 9.08 12.32
N PHE A 46 18.15 9.41 13.49
CA PHE A 46 18.58 10.76 13.84
C PHE A 46 19.80 11.20 13.01
N PRO A 47 19.92 12.48 12.58
CA PRO A 47 19.03 13.61 12.86
C PRO A 47 17.76 13.60 12.00
N PHE A 48 16.65 14.01 12.62
CA PHE A 48 15.34 14.05 11.97
C PHE A 48 15.29 15.09 10.85
N GLN A 49 15.49 14.66 9.61
CA GLN A 49 15.03 15.41 8.43
C GLN A 49 13.51 15.26 8.36
N GLY A 50 12.79 16.39 8.28
CA GLY A 50 11.32 16.39 8.33
C GLY A 50 10.75 15.37 7.35
N THR A 51 9.85 14.51 7.82
CA THR A 51 9.48 13.33 7.02
C THR A 51 8.68 13.72 5.80
N ASP A 52 9.03 13.09 4.68
CA ASP A 52 8.34 13.27 3.40
C ASP A 52 6.96 12.60 3.37
N TYR A 53 6.62 11.74 4.35
CA TYR A 53 5.40 10.92 4.28
C TYR A 53 4.59 10.85 5.58
N CYS A 54 3.28 10.63 5.43
CA CYS A 54 2.33 10.24 6.46
C CYS A 54 1.58 8.97 6.03
N ILE A 55 1.42 8.01 6.94
CA ILE A 55 0.68 6.76 6.69
C ILE A 55 -0.53 6.73 7.60
N ASN A 56 -1.72 6.74 7.01
CA ASN A 56 -2.99 6.67 7.71
C ASN A 56 -3.63 5.31 7.43
N LEU A 57 -3.98 4.56 8.47
CA LEU A 57 -4.74 3.31 8.38
C LEU A 57 -5.89 3.38 9.38
N ASP A 58 -7.12 3.36 8.88
CA ASP A 58 -8.36 3.40 9.63
C ASP A 58 -9.05 2.03 9.59
N LEU A 59 -9.36 1.51 10.78
CA LEU A 59 -10.01 0.23 10.98
C LEU A 59 -11.54 0.32 10.95
N ASN A 60 -12.14 1.51 10.99
CA ASN A 60 -13.57 1.69 11.27
C ASN A 60 -14.40 2.17 10.07
N THR A 61 -13.88 2.04 8.85
CA THR A 61 -14.43 2.76 7.71
C THR A 61 -15.67 2.08 7.11
N HIS A 62 -15.65 0.77 6.91
CA HIS A 62 -16.75 0.03 6.26
C HIS A 62 -16.94 -1.39 6.82
N GLY A 63 -17.30 -1.50 8.11
CA GLY A 63 -17.56 -2.79 8.74
C GLY A 63 -16.29 -3.65 8.81
N ASP A 64 -16.18 -4.65 7.93
CA ASP A 64 -15.04 -5.58 7.83
C ASP A 64 -13.89 -5.08 6.92
N LEU A 65 -14.01 -3.85 6.41
CA LEU A 65 -13.03 -3.21 5.54
C LEU A 65 -12.40 -1.98 6.20
N GLY A 66 -11.07 -2.04 6.37
CA GLY A 66 -10.23 -0.91 6.74
C GLY A 66 -9.70 -0.19 5.50
N LEU A 67 -9.54 1.14 5.62
CA LEU A 67 -9.04 2.00 4.55
C LEU A 67 -7.80 2.74 5.01
N GLY A 68 -7.03 3.27 4.08
CA GLY A 68 -5.83 4.01 4.41
C GLY A 68 -5.12 4.56 3.20
N SER A 69 -4.08 5.33 3.46
CA SER A 69 -3.28 5.93 2.40
C SER A 69 -1.89 6.31 2.87
N VAL A 70 -0.98 6.42 1.91
CA VAL A 70 0.30 7.10 2.05
C VAL A 70 0.18 8.48 1.40
N VAL A 71 0.55 9.49 2.17
CA VAL A 71 0.47 10.90 1.78
C VAL A 71 1.85 11.50 1.83
N ARG A 72 2.21 12.33 0.85
CA ARG A 72 3.45 13.11 0.94
C ARG A 72 3.22 14.37 1.79
N THR A 73 4.09 14.65 2.74
CA THR A 73 3.96 15.78 3.69
C THR A 73 4.86 16.97 3.37
N GLN A 74 5.79 16.82 2.42
CA GLN A 74 6.72 17.88 2.01
C GLN A 74 7.00 17.85 0.50
N GLY A 75 7.49 18.97 -0.05
CA GLY A 75 7.87 19.09 -1.45
C GLY A 75 6.71 19.35 -2.42
N PHE A 76 6.98 19.15 -3.71
CA PHE A 76 6.08 19.55 -4.81
C PHE A 76 4.73 18.80 -4.83
N ASN A 77 4.69 17.57 -4.29
CA ASN A 77 3.51 16.71 -4.21
C ASN A 77 2.89 16.66 -2.80
N THR A 78 3.14 17.67 -1.97
CA THR A 78 2.58 17.73 -0.60
C THR A 78 1.06 17.63 -0.61
N GLY A 79 0.50 16.81 0.29
CA GLY A 79 -0.93 16.58 0.45
C GLY A 79 -1.52 15.55 -0.51
N VAL A 80 -0.75 15.03 -1.46
CA VAL A 80 -1.23 14.03 -2.42
C VAL A 80 -1.25 12.65 -1.78
N HIS A 81 -2.41 12.00 -1.83
CA HIS A 81 -2.58 10.61 -1.44
C HIS A 81 -2.25 9.68 -2.62
N PHE A 82 -0.96 9.41 -2.84
CA PHE A 82 -0.49 8.71 -4.03
C PHE A 82 -0.59 7.18 -3.96
N LEU A 83 -0.79 6.62 -2.77
CA LEU A 83 -1.00 5.19 -2.55
C LEU A 83 -2.19 4.97 -1.61
N GLN A 84 -3.27 4.39 -2.12
CA GLN A 84 -4.46 3.98 -1.36
C GLN A 84 -4.32 2.52 -0.87
N VAL A 85 -4.86 2.23 0.31
CA VAL A 85 -4.70 0.95 1.00
C VAL A 85 -6.05 0.49 1.50
N ASN A 86 -6.60 -0.55 0.90
CA ASN A 86 -7.79 -1.24 1.39
C ASN A 86 -7.35 -2.54 2.03
N PHE A 87 -7.86 -2.86 3.22
CA PHE A 87 -7.45 -4.08 3.90
C PHE A 87 -8.58 -4.73 4.70
N ALA A 88 -8.62 -6.06 4.69
CA ALA A 88 -9.60 -6.87 5.39
C ALA A 88 -8.95 -8.13 5.97
N ALA A 89 -9.60 -8.73 6.97
CA ALA A 89 -9.21 -10.06 7.45
C ALA A 89 -9.49 -11.13 6.38
N ALA A 90 -8.77 -12.25 6.42
CA ALA A 90 -9.17 -13.43 5.67
C ALA A 90 -10.47 -14.01 6.27
N PRO A 91 -11.41 -14.55 5.46
CA PRO A 91 -12.60 -15.21 5.97
C PRO A 91 -12.24 -16.36 6.92
N ALA A 92 -12.83 -16.35 8.11
CA ALA A 92 -12.54 -17.34 9.15
C ALA A 92 -13.04 -18.75 8.79
N ASP A 93 -14.05 -18.83 7.92
CA ASP A 93 -14.63 -20.07 7.41
C ASP A 93 -13.84 -20.67 6.23
N GLY A 94 -12.77 -20.02 5.78
CA GLY A 94 -11.95 -20.46 4.65
C GLY A 94 -12.61 -20.25 3.29
N SER A 95 -13.70 -19.49 3.23
CA SER A 95 -14.34 -19.10 1.97
C SER A 95 -13.42 -18.24 1.10
N ALA A 96 -13.72 -18.20 -0.20
CA ALA A 96 -12.94 -17.43 -1.15
C ALA A 96 -13.08 -15.92 -0.91
N PHE A 97 -11.98 -15.18 -1.15
CA PHE A 97 -11.95 -13.72 -1.00
C PHE A 97 -12.80 -13.02 -2.08
N SER A 98 -13.65 -12.08 -1.68
CA SER A 98 -14.31 -11.17 -2.62
C SER A 98 -13.42 -9.98 -2.94
N TRP A 99 -12.75 -10.03 -4.09
CA TRP A 99 -11.93 -8.91 -4.59
C TRP A 99 -12.78 -7.78 -5.16
N GLU A 100 -13.85 -8.11 -5.90
CA GLU A 100 -14.68 -7.13 -6.61
C GLU A 100 -15.30 -6.07 -5.68
N GLY A 101 -15.78 -6.48 -4.51
CA GLY A 101 -16.32 -5.55 -3.52
C GLY A 101 -15.27 -4.55 -3.02
N ASN A 102 -14.07 -5.04 -2.73
CA ASN A 102 -12.94 -4.20 -2.30
C ASN A 102 -12.43 -3.29 -3.44
N GLU A 103 -12.46 -3.77 -4.68
CA GLU A 103 -12.10 -2.99 -5.87
C GLU A 103 -13.03 -1.81 -6.11
N HIS A 104 -14.32 -1.96 -5.82
CA HIS A 104 -15.28 -0.86 -5.94
C HIS A 104 -14.89 0.31 -5.03
N PHE A 105 -14.65 0.05 -3.74
CA PHE A 105 -14.21 1.06 -2.79
C PHE A 105 -12.86 1.66 -3.18
N LEU A 106 -11.89 0.82 -3.55
CA LEU A 106 -10.57 1.28 -3.95
C LEU A 106 -10.64 2.21 -5.18
N LYS A 107 -11.41 1.85 -6.21
CA LYS A 107 -11.59 2.70 -7.41
C LYS A 107 -12.14 4.08 -7.07
N GLN A 108 -13.07 4.16 -6.11
CA GLN A 108 -13.60 5.43 -5.64
C GLN A 108 -12.52 6.28 -4.94
N ASP A 109 -11.69 5.67 -4.11
CA ASP A 109 -10.60 6.35 -3.39
C ASP A 109 -9.48 6.82 -4.32
N LEU A 110 -9.09 5.98 -5.29
CA LEU A 110 -8.11 6.32 -6.33
C LEU A 110 -8.58 7.52 -7.16
N ARG A 111 -9.85 7.51 -7.60
CA ARG A 111 -10.45 8.62 -8.35
C ARG A 111 -10.45 9.90 -7.53
N ARG A 112 -10.88 9.86 -6.27
CA ARG A 112 -10.90 11.04 -5.37
C ARG A 112 -9.50 11.60 -5.18
N SER A 113 -8.51 10.73 -5.01
CA SER A 113 -7.11 11.12 -4.83
C SER A 113 -6.57 11.81 -6.07
N LEU A 114 -6.79 11.25 -7.26
CA LEU A 114 -6.36 11.86 -8.51
C LEU A 114 -7.02 13.22 -8.75
N GLN A 115 -8.29 13.38 -8.36
CA GLN A 115 -9.00 14.66 -8.48
C GLN A 115 -8.41 15.78 -7.61
N SER A 116 -7.71 15.44 -6.52
CA SER A 116 -6.97 16.42 -5.72
C SER A 116 -5.61 16.81 -6.30
N VAL A 117 -5.13 16.10 -7.32
CA VAL A 117 -3.84 16.39 -7.97
C VAL A 117 -4.03 17.45 -9.05
N PRO A 118 -3.22 18.54 -9.04
CA PRO A 118 -3.21 19.53 -10.12
C PRO A 118 -2.94 18.89 -11.50
N ASP A 119 -3.59 19.40 -12.55
CA ASP A 119 -3.53 18.80 -13.89
C ASP A 119 -2.10 18.71 -14.47
N ASP A 120 -1.26 19.69 -14.16
CA ASP A 120 0.17 19.74 -14.56
C ASP A 120 1.03 18.66 -13.87
N ARG A 121 0.47 17.96 -12.89
CA ARG A 121 1.17 17.00 -12.01
C ARG A 121 0.51 15.63 -11.97
N LYS A 122 -0.54 15.41 -12.77
CA LYS A 122 -1.27 14.15 -12.77
C LYS A 122 -0.38 13.01 -13.25
N SER A 123 0.10 12.25 -12.28
CA SER A 123 0.68 10.93 -12.47
C SER A 123 -0.31 9.85 -12.04
N ALA A 124 0.09 8.58 -12.17
CA ALA A 124 -0.76 7.49 -11.74
C ALA A 124 -0.89 7.47 -10.20
N ILE A 125 -2.12 7.32 -9.71
CA ILE A 125 -2.37 7.02 -8.30
C ILE A 125 -2.41 5.51 -8.15
N TYR A 126 -1.75 5.02 -7.12
CA TYR A 126 -1.60 3.60 -6.85
C TYR A 126 -2.54 3.15 -5.75
N GLY A 127 -2.92 1.88 -5.80
CA GLY A 127 -3.78 1.25 -4.81
C GLY A 127 -3.32 -0.15 -4.48
N LEU A 128 -3.64 -0.61 -3.29
CA LEU A 128 -3.52 -2.02 -2.93
C LEU A 128 -4.74 -2.50 -2.16
N ILE A 129 -5.11 -3.76 -2.38
CA ILE A 129 -6.12 -4.48 -1.60
C ILE A 129 -5.40 -5.62 -0.90
N ALA A 130 -5.42 -5.63 0.42
CA ALA A 130 -4.83 -6.66 1.26
C ALA A 130 -5.91 -7.48 1.96
N ILE A 131 -5.93 -8.80 1.76
CA ILE A 131 -6.88 -9.69 2.43
C ILE A 131 -6.09 -10.82 3.09
N GLY A 132 -5.99 -10.78 4.41
CA GLY A 132 -5.09 -11.66 5.16
C GLY A 132 -3.64 -11.55 4.63
N PRO A 133 -3.00 -12.67 4.21
CA PRO A 133 -1.64 -12.66 3.68
C PRO A 133 -1.56 -12.35 2.17
N TYR A 134 -2.69 -12.12 1.50
CA TYR A 134 -2.72 -11.89 0.05
C TYR A 134 -2.89 -10.41 -0.28
N VAL A 135 -2.33 -9.99 -1.41
CA VAL A 135 -2.44 -8.62 -1.91
C VAL A 135 -2.62 -8.58 -3.42
N ARG A 136 -3.40 -7.60 -3.88
CA ARG A 136 -3.43 -7.14 -5.27
C ARG A 136 -3.08 -5.67 -5.34
N PHE A 137 -2.32 -5.28 -6.35
CA PHE A 137 -1.97 -3.90 -6.62
C PHE A 137 -2.76 -3.36 -7.81
N TYR A 138 -3.02 -2.07 -7.80
CA TYR A 138 -3.82 -1.38 -8.80
C TYR A 138 -3.12 -0.08 -9.20
N LYS A 139 -3.30 0.28 -10.47
CA LYS A 139 -2.85 1.55 -11.04
C LYS A 139 -4.05 2.30 -11.60
N TYR A 140 -4.19 3.56 -11.20
CA TYR A 140 -5.21 4.48 -11.71
C TYR A 140 -4.54 5.58 -12.51
N MET A 141 -4.77 5.58 -13.81
CA MET A 141 -4.15 6.48 -14.77
C MET A 141 -4.89 7.82 -14.86
N PRO A 142 -4.21 8.91 -15.27
CA PRO A 142 -4.84 10.23 -15.47
C PRO A 142 -6.02 10.25 -16.44
N ASP A 143 -6.06 9.32 -17.40
CA ASP A 143 -7.15 9.15 -18.36
C ASP A 143 -8.39 8.44 -17.79
N GLY A 144 -8.35 8.08 -16.50
CA GLY A 144 -9.44 7.41 -15.79
C GLY A 144 -9.40 5.88 -15.86
N GLN A 145 -8.40 5.28 -16.50
CA GLN A 145 -8.26 3.83 -16.53
C GLN A 145 -7.75 3.30 -15.18
N CYS A 146 -8.50 2.38 -14.58
CA CYS A 146 -8.08 1.65 -13.39
C CYS A 146 -7.87 0.18 -13.74
N ALA A 147 -6.64 -0.33 -13.56
CA ALA A 147 -6.32 -1.72 -13.87
C ALA A 147 -5.54 -2.39 -12.72
N PRO A 148 -5.76 -3.69 -12.48
CA PRO A 148 -4.88 -4.47 -11.62
C PRO A 148 -3.49 -4.56 -12.25
N VAL A 149 -2.46 -4.48 -11.40
CA VAL A 149 -1.07 -4.68 -11.81
C VAL A 149 -0.86 -6.16 -12.04
N THR A 150 -0.32 -6.49 -13.20
CA THR A 150 -0.02 -7.87 -13.59
C THR A 150 1.49 -8.07 -13.50
N PHE A 151 1.90 -9.06 -12.71
CA PHE A 151 3.28 -9.46 -12.51
C PHE A 151 3.67 -10.59 -13.48
N VAL A 152 4.89 -11.09 -13.35
CA VAL A 152 5.42 -12.21 -14.15
C VAL A 152 4.40 -13.36 -14.20
N GLU A 153 4.30 -14.00 -15.38
CA GLU A 153 3.34 -15.09 -15.67
C GLU A 153 1.85 -14.70 -15.57
N GLY A 154 1.52 -13.42 -15.63
CA GLY A 154 0.12 -12.97 -15.56
C GLY A 154 -0.44 -12.94 -14.13
N LYS A 155 0.41 -13.13 -13.12
CA LYS A 155 0.00 -13.20 -11.72
C LYS A 155 -0.45 -11.83 -11.22
N GLN A 156 -1.65 -11.76 -10.64
CA GLN A 156 -2.19 -10.51 -10.05
C GLN A 156 -2.26 -10.56 -8.52
N THR A 157 -2.56 -11.74 -7.97
CA THR A 157 -2.61 -11.96 -6.52
C THR A 157 -1.25 -12.42 -6.03
N LEU A 158 -0.65 -11.66 -5.12
CA LEU A 158 0.62 -11.96 -4.48
C LEU A 158 0.39 -12.43 -3.04
N HIS A 159 1.24 -13.32 -2.55
CA HIS A 159 1.29 -13.76 -1.17
C HIS A 159 2.47 -13.10 -0.46
N ILE A 160 2.23 -12.47 0.70
CA ILE A 160 3.20 -11.60 1.38
C ILE A 160 4.54 -12.29 1.69
N HIS A 161 4.53 -13.60 1.96
CA HIS A 161 5.76 -14.35 2.25
C HIS A 161 6.47 -14.83 0.99
N SER A 162 5.72 -15.18 -0.06
CA SER A 162 6.24 -15.88 -1.24
C SER A 162 6.66 -14.93 -2.35
N ASP A 163 6.04 -13.75 -2.41
CA ASP A 163 6.16 -12.78 -3.50
C ASP A 163 6.83 -11.47 -3.05
N GLN A 164 7.71 -11.57 -2.05
CA GLN A 164 8.38 -10.42 -1.42
C GLN A 164 9.13 -9.53 -2.41
N ALA A 165 9.81 -10.13 -3.40
CA ALA A 165 10.57 -9.40 -4.40
C ALA A 165 9.65 -8.51 -5.27
N ALA A 166 8.53 -9.07 -5.76
CA ALA A 166 7.56 -8.35 -6.56
C ALA A 166 6.88 -7.21 -5.77
N ILE A 167 6.54 -7.46 -4.50
CA ILE A 167 5.99 -6.43 -3.60
C ILE A 167 6.99 -5.29 -3.42
N ARG A 168 8.26 -5.61 -3.17
CA ARG A 168 9.32 -4.62 -2.98
C ARG A 168 9.56 -3.78 -4.22
N GLU A 169 9.67 -4.42 -5.38
CA GLU A 169 9.87 -3.75 -6.66
C GLU A 169 8.72 -2.81 -6.99
N PHE A 170 7.48 -3.25 -6.78
CA PHE A 170 6.31 -2.40 -6.98
C PHE A 170 6.35 -1.15 -6.07
N LEU A 171 6.54 -1.32 -4.76
CA LEU A 171 6.56 -0.20 -3.81
C LEU A 171 7.73 0.76 -4.05
N ALA A 172 8.89 0.25 -4.48
CA ALA A 172 10.01 1.09 -4.89
C ALA A 172 9.66 1.94 -6.13
N GLY A 173 9.03 1.35 -7.15
CA GLY A 173 8.60 2.08 -8.34
C GLY A 173 7.55 3.16 -8.03
N VAL A 174 6.59 2.87 -7.13
CA VAL A 174 5.61 3.88 -6.66
C VAL A 174 6.32 5.05 -5.99
N LYS A 175 7.34 4.78 -5.17
CA LYS A 175 8.13 5.83 -4.52
C LYS A 175 8.88 6.68 -5.54
N GLU A 176 9.56 6.05 -6.50
CA GLU A 176 10.32 6.75 -7.54
C GLU A 176 9.45 7.69 -8.39
N GLU A 177 8.22 7.30 -8.72
CA GLU A 177 7.30 8.15 -9.48
C GLU A 177 6.82 9.38 -8.71
N TRP A 178 6.77 9.31 -7.38
CA TRP A 178 6.17 10.34 -6.53
C TRP A 178 7.17 11.15 -5.68
N MET A 179 8.47 10.85 -5.77
CA MET A 179 9.58 11.65 -5.21
C MET A 179 9.85 12.91 -6.03
#